data_AF-A0A847E640-F1
#
_entry.id   AF-A0A847E640-F1
#
_cell.length_a   1.000
_cell.length_b   1.000
_cell.length_c   1.000
_cell.angle_alpha   90.00
_cell.angle_beta   90.00
_cell.angle_gamma   90.00
#
_symmetry.space_group_name_H-M   'P 1'
#
loop_
_entity.id
_entity.type
_entity.pdbx_description
1 polymer ?
#
loop_
_entity_poly.entity_id
_entity_poly.type
_entity_poly.pdbx_seq_one_letter_code
_entity_poly.pdbx_strand_id
1 'polypeptide(L)'
;MKKYLAVIGIFLVFAFCLTIFGGCADKSAVVRDDAATEDEAARRAREQAEREAAMRARDAALLTPQNIYFDYDQSNIRPDARDTLKHNATIFSHKSGKIVIEGYCDERGTA
;
A
#
# COMPACT_ATOMS: atom_id res chain seq x y z
N MET A 1 -23.21 27.63 -67.46
CA MET A 1 -21.79 27.53 -67.02
C MET A 1 -21.42 28.55 -65.94
N LYS A 2 -21.78 29.85 -66.06
CA LYS A 2 -21.47 30.88 -65.03
C LYS A 2 -22.06 30.61 -63.62
N LYS A 3 -23.25 29.99 -63.53
CA LYS A 3 -23.87 29.63 -62.24
C LYS A 3 -23.09 28.57 -61.46
N TYR A 4 -22.47 27.62 -62.16
CA TYR A 4 -21.64 26.59 -61.54
C TYR A 4 -20.28 27.15 -61.09
N LEU A 5 -19.71 28.10 -61.84
CA LEU A 5 -18.49 28.81 -61.43
C LEU A 5 -18.70 29.64 -60.15
N ALA A 6 -19.85 30.30 -59.99
CA ALA A 6 -20.18 31.04 -58.77
C ALA A 6 -20.39 30.11 -57.55
N VAL A 7 -21.05 28.96 -57.74
CA VAL A 7 -21.28 27.98 -56.67
C VAL A 7 -19.98 27.31 -56.24
N ILE A 8 -19.09 26.96 -57.17
CA ILE A 8 -17.77 26.40 -56.86
C ILE A 8 -16.91 27.43 -56.11
N GLY A 9 -16.96 28.71 -56.51
CA GLY A 9 -16.27 29.79 -55.79
C GLY A 9 -16.75 29.96 -54.35
N ILE A 10 -18.07 29.94 -54.12
CA ILE A 10 -18.65 29.99 -52.77
C ILE A 10 -18.24 28.77 -51.94
N PHE A 11 -18.22 27.58 -52.55
CA PHE A 11 -17.81 26.35 -51.86
C PHE A 11 -16.33 26.36 -51.46
N LEU A 12 -15.45 26.88 -52.32
CA LEU A 12 -14.03 27.02 -52.03
C LEU A 12 -13.74 28.05 -50.93
N VAL A 13 -14.48 29.16 -50.90
CA VAL A 13 -14.38 30.15 -49.82
C VAL A 13 -14.89 29.58 -48.49
N PHE A 14 -15.98 28.81 -48.51
CA PHE A 14 -16.52 28.18 -47.31
C PHE A 14 -15.57 27.09 -46.75
N ALA A 15 -14.98 26.28 -47.62
CA ALA A 15 -13.98 25.28 -47.24
C ALA A 15 -12.70 25.92 -46.68
N PHE A 16 -12.27 27.07 -47.23
CA PHE A 16 -11.11 27.82 -46.74
C PHE A 16 -11.39 28.57 -45.43
N CYS A 17 -12.62 29.02 -45.19
CA CYS A 17 -13.01 29.58 -43.89
C CYS A 17 -13.03 28.51 -42.77
N LEU A 18 -13.45 27.28 -43.09
CA LEU A 18 -13.48 26.17 -42.12
C LEU A 18 -12.08 25.74 -41.66
N THR A 19 -11.04 25.89 -42.49
CA THR A 19 -9.65 25.59 -42.11
C THR A 19 -8.99 26.69 -41.27
N ILE A 20 -9.48 27.94 -41.36
CA ILE A 20 -8.95 29.08 -40.58
C ILE A 20 -9.56 29.12 -39.16
N PHE A 21 -10.82 28.71 -38.99
CA PHE A 21 -11.50 28.71 -37.69
C PHE A 21 -11.43 27.36 -36.94
N GLY A 22 -10.87 26.31 -37.55
CA GLY A 22 -10.69 24.98 -36.94
C GLY A 22 -9.42 24.79 -36.10
N GLY A 23 -8.72 25.86 -35.73
CA GLY A 23 -7.54 25.81 -34.86
C GLY A 23 -7.93 25.87 -33.38
N CYS A 24 -7.80 24.76 -32.66
CA CYS A 24 -7.86 24.71 -31.19
C CYS A 24 -6.87 25.70 -30.57
N ALA A 25 -7.38 26.65 -29.80
CA ALA A 25 -6.59 27.45 -28.86
C ALA A 25 -7.27 27.42 -27.49
N ASP A 26 -7.42 26.22 -26.91
CA ASP A 26 -7.49 26.10 -25.47
C ASP A 26 -6.12 25.63 -24.98
N LYS A 27 -5.27 26.60 -24.67
CA LYS A 27 -4.12 26.42 -23.78
C LYS A 27 -4.12 27.57 -22.78
N SER A 28 -5.20 27.63 -22.02
CA SER A 28 -5.29 28.40 -20.78
C SER A 28 -5.62 27.46 -19.62
N ALA A 29 -4.73 26.53 -19.33
CA ALA A 29 -4.65 25.85 -18.06
C ALA A 29 -3.22 25.31 -17.91
N VAL A 30 -2.76 25.10 -16.67
CA VAL A 30 -1.43 24.55 -16.33
C VAL A 30 -0.29 25.58 -16.27
N VAL A 31 -0.42 26.60 -15.41
CA VAL A 31 0.74 27.18 -14.70
C VAL A 31 0.44 27.39 -13.20
N ARG A 32 -0.61 26.78 -12.64
CA ARG A 32 -0.92 26.93 -11.20
C ARG A 32 -1.53 25.69 -10.55
N ASP A 33 -1.06 24.50 -10.93
CA ASP A 33 -1.47 23.26 -10.26
C ASP A 33 -0.38 22.17 -10.16
N ASP A 34 0.74 22.28 -10.87
CA ASP A 34 1.76 21.23 -10.86
C ASP A 34 2.49 21.10 -9.50
N ALA A 35 2.77 22.22 -8.83
CA ALA A 35 3.46 22.19 -7.52
C ALA A 35 2.56 21.70 -6.37
N ALA A 36 1.25 21.89 -6.45
CA ALA A 36 0.30 21.45 -5.42
C ALA A 36 -0.06 19.96 -5.57
N THR A 37 -0.10 19.47 -6.81
CA THR A 37 -0.37 18.05 -7.11
C THR A 37 0.84 17.15 -6.85
N GLU A 38 2.07 17.62 -7.06
CA GLU A 38 3.29 16.88 -6.73
C GLU A 38 3.49 16.69 -5.21
N ASP A 39 3.24 17.73 -4.40
CA ASP A 39 3.33 17.64 -2.93
C ASP A 39 2.24 16.72 -2.35
N GLU A 40 1.01 16.78 -2.90
CA GLU A 40 -0.07 15.89 -2.50
C GLU A 40 0.19 14.42 -2.91
N ALA A 41 0.74 14.18 -4.10
CA ALA A 41 1.14 12.85 -4.55
C ALA A 41 2.27 12.28 -3.67
N ALA A 42 3.27 13.10 -3.31
CA ALA A 42 4.34 12.71 -2.40
C ALA A 42 3.82 12.40 -0.99
N ARG A 43 2.86 13.20 -0.47
CA ARG A 43 2.20 12.95 0.82
C ARG A 43 1.41 11.64 0.81
N ARG A 44 0.57 11.41 -0.21
CA ARG A 44 -0.21 10.18 -0.35
C ARG A 44 0.70 8.95 -0.48
N ALA A 45 1.81 9.06 -1.22
CA ALA A 45 2.79 8.00 -1.34
C ALA A 45 3.47 7.68 0.01
N ARG A 46 3.80 8.70 0.81
CA ARG A 46 4.35 8.51 2.17
C ARG A 46 3.34 7.87 3.11
N GLU A 47 2.10 8.36 3.15
CA GLU A 47 1.02 7.78 3.97
C GLU A 47 0.75 6.32 3.59
N GLN A 48 0.76 6.00 2.29
CA GLN A 48 0.58 4.63 1.82
C GLN A 48 1.77 3.75 2.22
N ALA A 49 3.00 4.24 2.07
CA ALA A 49 4.20 3.51 2.50
C ALA A 49 4.20 3.26 4.03
N GLU A 50 3.76 4.22 4.84
CA GLU A 50 3.62 4.07 6.29
C GLU A 50 2.55 3.03 6.65
N ARG A 51 1.39 3.04 5.97
CA ARG A 51 0.34 2.03 6.15
C ARG A 51 0.81 0.64 5.78
N GLU A 52 1.53 0.51 4.66
CA GLU A 52 2.12 -0.76 4.22
C GLU A 52 3.19 -1.25 5.20
N ALA A 53 4.04 -0.36 5.71
CA ALA A 53 5.04 -0.69 6.73
C ALA A 53 4.38 -1.15 8.05
N ALA A 54 3.32 -0.47 8.49
CA ALA A 54 2.56 -0.84 9.68
C ALA A 54 1.88 -2.20 9.51
N MET A 55 1.31 -2.49 8.34
CA MET A 55 0.73 -3.79 8.02
C MET A 55 1.78 -4.89 8.09
N ARG A 56 2.94 -4.69 7.44
CA ARG A 56 4.05 -5.66 7.47
C ARG A 56 4.58 -5.88 8.88
N ALA A 57 4.69 -4.83 9.69
CA ALA A 57 5.12 -4.95 11.08
C ALA A 57 4.13 -5.77 11.92
N ARG A 58 2.83 -5.55 11.73
CA ARG A 58 1.77 -6.33 12.38
C ARG A 58 1.82 -7.81 11.95
N ASP A 59 1.97 -8.06 10.66
CA ASP A 59 2.03 -9.44 10.14
C ASP A 59 3.29 -10.17 10.64
N ALA A 60 4.42 -9.47 10.73
CA ALA A 60 5.64 -10.01 11.34
C ALA A 60 5.45 -10.33 12.83
N ALA A 61 4.76 -9.47 13.59
CA ALA A 61 4.45 -9.73 14.99
C ALA A 61 3.58 -10.99 15.16
N LEU A 62 2.63 -11.24 14.25
CA LEU A 62 1.80 -12.44 14.25
C LEU A 62 2.56 -13.73 13.90
N LEU A 63 3.75 -13.62 13.30
CA LEU A 63 4.60 -14.77 12.97
C LEU A 63 5.76 -14.97 13.97
N THR A 64 5.78 -14.15 15.03
CA THR A 64 6.82 -14.18 16.06
C THR A 64 6.35 -15.04 17.23
N PRO A 65 7.05 -16.15 17.54
CA PRO A 65 6.71 -16.99 18.69
C PRO A 65 6.72 -16.17 19.98
N GLN A 66 5.74 -16.42 20.83
CA GLN A 66 5.58 -15.75 22.12
C GLN A 66 6.08 -16.64 23.27
N ASN A 67 6.51 -16.04 24.37
CA ASN A 67 6.92 -16.79 25.57
C ASN A 67 5.71 -17.40 26.29
N ILE A 68 5.95 -18.52 26.97
CA ILE A 68 4.97 -19.17 27.86
C ILE A 68 5.44 -18.96 29.29
N TYR A 69 4.63 -18.26 30.10
CA TYR A 69 4.91 -17.99 31.50
C TYR A 69 4.26 -19.03 32.41
N PHE A 70 4.91 -19.29 33.54
CA PHE A 70 4.49 -20.27 34.54
C PHE A 70 4.23 -19.58 35.87
N ASP A 71 3.40 -20.21 36.69
CA ASP A 71 3.23 -19.82 38.09
C ASP A 71 4.45 -20.25 38.91
N TYR A 72 4.60 -19.66 40.09
CA TYR A 72 5.74 -19.95 40.98
C TYR A 72 5.81 -21.44 41.33
N ASP A 73 7.00 -22.03 41.17
CA ASP A 73 7.28 -23.46 41.46
C ASP A 73 6.32 -24.42 40.75
N GLN A 74 5.92 -24.09 39.52
CA GLN A 74 5.01 -24.88 38.71
C GLN A 74 5.54 -25.06 37.28
N SER A 75 5.22 -26.20 36.67
CA SER A 75 5.57 -26.54 35.29
C SER A 75 4.36 -26.89 34.41
N ASN A 76 3.15 -26.80 34.96
CA ASN A 76 1.92 -27.05 34.22
C ASN A 76 1.56 -25.87 33.30
N ILE A 77 1.02 -26.16 32.12
CA ILE A 77 0.54 -25.14 31.19
C ILE A 77 -0.80 -24.60 31.69
N ARG A 78 -0.80 -23.32 32.06
CA ARG A 78 -2.00 -22.57 32.47
C ARG A 78 -3.03 -22.52 31.33
N PRO A 79 -4.34 -22.51 31.61
CA PRO A 79 -5.38 -22.51 30.57
C PRO A 79 -5.27 -21.35 29.57
N ASP A 80 -4.92 -20.15 30.03
CA ASP A 80 -4.71 -18.94 29.23
C ASP A 80 -3.47 -19.04 28.32
N ALA A 81 -2.42 -19.72 28.76
CA ALA A 81 -1.22 -19.95 27.96
C ALA A 81 -1.41 -20.97 26.82
N ARG A 82 -2.51 -21.76 26.83
CA ARG A 82 -2.76 -22.80 25.82
C ARG A 82 -2.95 -22.21 24.43
N ASP A 83 -3.59 -21.05 24.32
CA ASP A 83 -3.86 -20.44 23.02
C ASP A 83 -2.57 -19.86 22.41
N THR A 84 -1.71 -19.27 23.23
CA THR A 84 -0.34 -18.88 22.83
C THR A 84 0.48 -20.09 22.37
N LEU A 85 0.41 -21.21 23.11
CA LEU A 85 1.12 -22.43 22.75
C LEU A 85 0.65 -23.00 21.40
N LYS A 86 -0.66 -23.02 21.14
CA LYS A 86 -1.23 -23.43 19.85
C LYS A 86 -0.76 -22.52 18.72
N HIS A 87 -0.78 -21.20 18.94
CA HIS A 87 -0.32 -20.22 17.97
C HIS A 87 1.16 -20.46 17.59
N ASN A 88 2.03 -20.64 18.58
CA ASN A 88 3.43 -20.99 18.34
C ASN A 88 3.57 -22.31 17.56
N ALA A 89 2.80 -23.34 17.93
CA ALA A 89 2.80 -24.62 17.21
C ALA A 89 2.40 -24.46 15.74
N THR A 90 1.42 -23.61 15.42
CA THR A 90 1.08 -23.26 14.05
C THR A 90 2.24 -22.61 13.32
N ILE A 91 2.92 -21.62 13.91
CA ILE A 91 4.11 -20.99 13.32
C ILE A 91 5.18 -22.04 12.99
N PHE A 92 5.44 -22.96 13.92
CA PHE A 92 6.43 -24.01 13.75
C PHE A 92 6.04 -25.04 12.70
N SER A 93 4.75 -25.34 12.54
CA SER A 93 4.28 -26.28 11.52
C SER A 93 4.58 -25.84 10.08
N HIS A 94 4.74 -24.52 9.87
CA HIS A 94 5.07 -23.93 8.57
C HIS A 94 6.58 -23.67 8.39
N LYS A 95 7.41 -23.92 9.40
CA LYS A 95 8.86 -23.75 9.33
C LYS A 95 9.56 -25.10 9.30
N SER A 96 10.46 -25.29 8.34
CA SER A 96 11.37 -26.44 8.32
C SER A 96 12.63 -26.12 9.13
N GLY A 97 13.00 -26.99 10.07
CA GLY A 97 14.21 -26.81 10.87
C GLY A 97 14.16 -27.47 12.25
N LYS A 98 15.25 -27.34 12.99
CA LYS A 98 15.32 -27.73 14.42
C LYS A 98 14.79 -26.58 15.27
N ILE A 99 14.02 -26.91 16.29
CA ILE A 99 13.49 -25.95 17.27
C ILE A 99 14.18 -26.21 18.60
N VAL A 100 14.70 -25.16 19.23
CA VAL A 100 15.26 -25.20 20.59
C VAL A 100 14.22 -24.60 21.53
N ILE A 101 13.92 -25.31 22.61
CA ILE A 101 13.00 -24.86 23.66
C ILE A 101 13.82 -24.68 24.92
N GLU A 102 13.84 -23.46 25.45
CA GLU A 102 14.60 -23.07 26.64
C GLU A 102 13.65 -22.73 27.78
N GLY A 103 14.03 -23.12 29.00
CA GLY A 103 13.32 -22.79 30.22
C GLY A 103 14.16 -21.83 31.08
N TYR A 104 13.50 -20.82 31.64
CA TYR A 104 14.12 -19.82 32.51
C TYR A 104 13.42 -19.88 33.87
N CYS A 105 14.21 -20.04 34.94
CA CYS A 105 13.73 -19.87 36.31
C CYS A 105 13.94 -18.42 36.74
N ASP A 106 13.18 -17.98 37.75
CA ASP A 106 13.53 -16.75 38.46
C ASP A 106 14.77 -16.96 39.35
N GLU A 107 15.28 -15.88 39.96
CA GLU A 107 16.50 -15.89 40.77
C GLU A 107 16.32 -16.53 42.16
N ARG A 108 15.10 -16.90 42.55
CA ARG A 108 14.83 -17.50 43.87
C ARG A 108 15.16 -18.98 43.81
N GLY A 109 16.11 -19.39 44.63
CA GLY A 109 16.56 -20.76 44.65
C GLY A 109 18.03 -20.86 44.98
N THR A 110 18.54 -22.09 44.93
CA THR A 110 19.83 -22.61 45.42
C THR A 110 20.88 -21.61 45.95
N ALA A 111 21.22 -21.80 47.23
CA ALA A 111 22.43 -21.31 47.88
C ALA A 111 23.68 -22.11 47.49
#